data_AF-A0ABD3MY71-F1
#
_entry.id   AF-A0ABD3MY71-F1
#
_cell.length_a   1.000
_cell.length_b   1.000
_cell.length_c   1.000
_cell.angle_alpha   90.00
_cell.angle_beta   90.00
_cell.angle_gamma   90.00
#
_symmetry.space_group_name_H-M   'P 1'
#
loop_
_entity.id
_entity.type
_entity.pdbx_description
1 polymer ?
#
loop_
_entity_poly.entity_id
_entity_poly.type
_entity_poly.pdbx_seq_one_letter_code
_entity_poly.pdbx_strand_id
1 'polypeptide(L)'
;MHPSSMYAMLVTTLRIHFISSFTPSQLSKRSLVRAFASSSSSDVLSGVSRLNTLQSLLSERGAPGSRGCNTPNGDLVPISPSNAASNTEYHDLHPHLLPLAKSSSTGNLICALRRAYADDADYDSQSINAPWPLVESAMGVPGMRLLSLNSEHFMRRIAADADTNLDGDEAERIIGMYNDGLGEGKLSDRALDTMYEAGSVAKLGYGVDKYVLLRIGPFPDLYETMSLNHLSRQDTESSLIAAEANNGKFGGFGSTFAFYARLLSSLPQRAEEARDAARMCVRMPLPSMGLTRNDFAEISKLAEFSAADDSTDVAMQKMLEFYEKIREHEKEENSGDKTVKQTACDDANYLLDVACLTGQKYGEVRGKIAELYSGAGLDEMASFVARS
;
A
#
# COMPACT_ATOMS: atom_id res chain seq x y z
N MET A 1 19.38 -26.91 -43.14
CA MET A 1 18.72 -28.15 -42.64
C MET A 1 18.87 -28.16 -41.12
N HIS A 2 17.74 -28.14 -40.42
CA HIS A 2 17.59 -28.46 -38.99
C HIS A 2 18.08 -29.90 -38.68
N PRO A 3 18.44 -30.25 -37.41
CA PRO A 3 17.53 -30.30 -36.24
C PRO A 3 18.13 -29.67 -34.96
N SER A 4 17.40 -28.93 -34.12
CA SER A 4 16.35 -29.31 -33.14
C SER A 4 16.84 -30.23 -32.00
N SER A 5 17.05 -29.65 -30.82
CA SER A 5 16.87 -30.34 -29.53
C SER A 5 16.48 -29.34 -28.44
N MET A 6 15.35 -29.62 -27.78
CA MET A 6 14.73 -28.87 -26.70
C MET A 6 15.57 -28.99 -25.41
N TYR A 7 15.70 -27.89 -24.68
CA TYR A 7 15.94 -27.92 -23.24
C TYR A 7 14.76 -27.25 -22.54
N ALA A 8 13.96 -28.07 -21.86
CA ALA A 8 12.91 -27.62 -20.96
C ALA A 8 13.56 -27.10 -19.66
N MET A 9 13.31 -25.84 -19.29
CA MET A 9 13.60 -25.34 -17.95
C MET A 9 12.46 -25.74 -17.02
N LEU A 10 12.79 -26.61 -16.06
CA LEU A 10 11.94 -26.97 -14.93
C LEU A 10 12.05 -25.85 -13.88
N VAL A 11 11.05 -24.98 -13.79
CA VAL A 11 10.95 -24.02 -12.67
C VAL A 11 10.41 -24.78 -11.46
N THR A 12 11.31 -25.17 -10.55
CA THR A 12 10.94 -25.80 -9.28
C THR A 12 10.71 -24.71 -8.25
N THR A 13 9.45 -24.47 -7.90
CA THR A 13 9.06 -23.56 -6.82
C THR A 13 9.48 -24.15 -5.47
N LEU A 14 10.58 -23.67 -4.89
CA LEU A 14 11.00 -24.06 -3.54
C LEU A 14 10.13 -23.32 -2.51
N ARG A 15 9.10 -23.99 -1.99
CA ARG A 15 8.38 -23.56 -0.78
C ARG A 15 9.24 -23.83 0.45
N ILE A 16 9.86 -22.80 1.02
CA ILE A 16 10.51 -22.88 2.34
C ILE A 16 9.41 -22.80 3.41
N HIS A 17 9.08 -23.92 4.03
CA HIS A 17 8.26 -23.97 5.24
C HIS A 17 9.10 -23.52 6.45
N PHE A 18 8.76 -22.37 7.04
CA PHE A 18 9.18 -22.05 8.40
C PHE A 18 8.18 -22.66 9.38
N ILE A 19 8.63 -23.66 10.14
CA ILE A 19 7.89 -24.28 11.23
C ILE A 19 7.89 -23.28 12.40
N SER A 20 6.71 -22.77 12.76
CA SER A 20 6.48 -22.20 14.08
C SER A 20 5.40 -23.01 14.78
N SER A 21 5.83 -23.77 15.78
CA SER A 21 4.97 -24.54 16.67
C SER A 21 4.36 -23.61 17.71
N PHE A 22 3.08 -23.29 17.58
CA PHE A 22 2.28 -22.72 18.67
C PHE A 22 0.91 -23.39 18.70
N THR A 23 0.67 -24.18 19.75
CA THR A 23 -0.62 -24.83 20.00
C THR A 23 -1.57 -23.85 20.71
N PRO A 24 -2.78 -23.59 20.19
CA PRO A 24 -3.82 -22.92 20.97
C PRO A 24 -4.63 -23.97 21.74
N SER A 25 -4.60 -23.86 23.07
CA SER A 25 -5.51 -24.57 23.96
C SER A 25 -6.94 -24.03 23.81
N GLN A 26 -7.90 -24.96 23.88
CA GLN A 26 -9.32 -24.71 23.68
C GLN A 26 -9.92 -23.77 24.72
N LEU A 27 -10.81 -22.88 24.28
CA LEU A 27 -11.91 -22.37 25.12
C LEU A 27 -13.11 -21.89 24.28
N SER A 28 -14.17 -22.70 24.39
CA SER A 28 -15.61 -22.38 24.45
C SER A 28 -16.27 -21.52 23.38
N LYS A 29 -17.09 -22.21 22.57
CA LYS A 29 -18.18 -21.66 21.74
C LYS A 29 -19.29 -21.09 22.63
N ARG A 30 -19.65 -19.82 22.46
CA ARG A 30 -21.04 -19.35 22.62
C ARG A 30 -21.39 -18.28 21.58
N SER A 31 -22.44 -18.60 20.83
CA SER A 31 -23.17 -17.76 19.89
C SER A 31 -23.82 -16.55 20.56
N LEU A 32 -23.93 -15.43 19.84
CA LEU A 32 -25.14 -14.60 19.84
C LEU A 32 -25.29 -13.79 18.56
N VAL A 33 -26.54 -13.77 18.09
CA VAL A 33 -27.09 -13.27 16.82
C VAL A 33 -27.58 -11.82 16.98
N ARG A 34 -27.53 -11.06 15.88
CA ARG A 34 -28.23 -9.79 15.55
C ARG A 34 -28.00 -8.56 16.45
N ALA A 35 -27.51 -7.49 15.81
CA ALA A 35 -28.12 -6.17 15.93
C ALA A 35 -27.73 -5.30 14.72
N PHE A 36 -28.71 -4.91 13.91
CA PHE A 36 -28.69 -3.65 13.15
C PHE A 36 -30.02 -2.96 13.40
N ALA A 37 -29.96 -1.79 14.05
CA ALA A 37 -30.84 -0.64 13.82
C ALA A 37 -30.40 0.53 14.72
N SER A 38 -30.10 1.66 14.09
CA SER A 38 -30.05 3.03 14.61
C SER A 38 -29.21 3.31 15.86
N SER A 39 -27.98 3.78 15.66
CA SER A 39 -27.39 4.81 16.51
C SER A 39 -26.56 5.78 15.68
N SER A 40 -26.92 7.06 15.80
CA SER A 40 -26.18 8.21 15.28
C SER A 40 -24.75 8.29 15.82
N SER A 41 -23.83 8.73 14.94
CA SER A 41 -22.50 9.28 15.21
C SER A 41 -21.55 8.42 16.05
N SER A 42 -20.71 7.60 15.37
CA SER A 42 -19.39 7.07 15.83
C SER A 42 -19.11 5.63 15.37
N ASP A 43 -19.63 5.17 14.22
CA ASP A 43 -19.10 3.96 13.60
C ASP A 43 -17.68 4.25 13.10
N VAL A 44 -16.74 3.99 14.01
CA VAL A 44 -15.30 3.95 13.82
C VAL A 44 -15.03 3.19 12.52
N LEU A 45 -14.38 3.85 11.56
CA LEU A 45 -13.72 3.22 10.44
C LEU A 45 -12.79 2.13 11.00
N SER A 46 -13.27 0.88 11.00
CA SER A 46 -12.69 -0.21 11.80
C SER A 46 -11.23 -0.52 11.48
N GLY A 47 -10.71 -0.03 10.34
CA GLY A 47 -9.33 -0.24 9.90
C GLY A 47 -8.33 0.90 10.17
N VAL A 48 -8.76 2.08 10.63
CA VAL A 48 -7.86 3.21 10.95
C VAL A 48 -7.87 3.48 12.44
N SER A 49 -6.77 3.15 13.11
CA SER A 49 -6.60 3.41 14.55
C SER A 49 -6.45 4.91 14.80
N ARG A 50 -7.17 5.41 15.83
CA ARG A 50 -7.08 6.77 16.37
C ARG A 50 -7.12 7.87 15.30
N LEU A 51 -8.15 7.84 14.45
CA LEU A 51 -8.29 8.74 13.30
C LEU A 51 -8.09 10.22 13.63
N ASN A 52 -8.67 10.72 14.73
CA ASN A 52 -8.54 12.12 15.12
C ASN A 52 -7.08 12.47 15.45
N THR A 53 -6.39 11.62 16.23
CA THR A 53 -4.96 11.77 16.52
C THR A 53 -4.12 11.75 15.25
N LEU A 54 -4.39 10.80 14.34
CA LEU A 54 -3.71 10.72 13.05
C LEU A 54 -3.89 12.03 12.26
N GLN A 55 -5.11 12.53 12.16
CA GLN A 55 -5.42 13.75 11.41
C GLN A 55 -4.75 14.99 12.02
N SER A 56 -4.74 15.12 13.36
CA SER A 56 -4.01 16.20 14.04
C SER A 56 -2.51 16.14 13.77
N LEU A 57 -1.90 14.95 13.88
CA LEU A 57 -0.48 14.76 13.59
C LEU A 57 -0.14 15.09 12.13
N LEU A 58 -0.97 14.65 11.19
CA LEU A 58 -0.83 14.96 9.76
C LEU A 58 -0.91 16.47 9.51
N SER A 59 -1.87 17.17 10.11
CA SER A 59 -2.01 18.62 9.94
C SER A 59 -0.80 19.37 10.48
N GLU A 60 -0.25 18.97 11.61
CA GLU A 60 0.87 19.68 12.24
C GLU A 60 2.21 19.37 11.55
N ARG A 61 2.45 18.12 11.17
CA ARG A 61 3.78 17.64 10.72
C ARG A 61 3.87 17.24 9.26
N GLY A 62 2.76 17.14 8.56
CA GLY A 62 2.72 16.49 7.26
C GLY A 62 2.85 14.96 7.38
N ALA A 63 3.16 14.34 6.26
CA ALA A 63 3.27 12.88 6.11
C ALA A 63 4.70 12.48 5.71
N PRO A 64 5.55 12.06 6.67
CA PRO A 64 6.90 11.56 6.39
C PRO A 64 6.91 10.46 5.34
N GLY A 65 7.81 10.57 4.36
CA GLY A 65 7.93 9.61 3.25
C GLY A 65 6.97 9.84 2.08
N SER A 66 6.04 10.81 2.19
CA SER A 66 5.17 11.23 1.09
C SER A 66 5.89 12.18 0.13
N ARG A 67 5.54 12.10 -1.17
CA ARG A 67 6.05 12.99 -2.22
C ARG A 67 5.37 14.36 -2.24
N GLY A 68 4.05 14.41 -1.97
CA GLY A 68 3.25 15.64 -2.05
C GLY A 68 2.59 16.06 -0.75
N CYS A 69 2.68 15.27 0.32
CA CYS A 69 2.03 15.55 1.60
C CYS A 69 3.02 15.75 2.76
N ASN A 70 4.31 15.91 2.51
CA ASN A 70 5.34 16.03 3.56
C ASN A 70 5.54 17.48 4.07
N THR A 71 4.73 18.43 3.62
CA THR A 71 4.82 19.82 4.07
C THR A 71 4.23 19.97 5.48
N PRO A 72 4.98 20.48 6.46
CA PRO A 72 4.45 20.70 7.81
C PRO A 72 3.56 21.96 7.87
N ASN A 73 3.07 22.28 9.06
CA ASN A 73 2.40 23.56 9.39
C ASN A 73 1.05 23.78 8.68
N GLY A 74 0.16 22.80 8.74
CA GLY A 74 -1.24 22.95 8.35
C GLY A 74 -1.54 22.73 6.87
N ASP A 75 -0.57 22.26 6.07
CA ASP A 75 -0.81 21.96 4.65
C ASP A 75 -1.84 20.84 4.47
N LEU A 76 -1.78 19.81 5.32
CA LEU A 76 -2.73 18.70 5.32
C LEU A 76 -4.01 19.05 6.08
N VAL A 77 -5.08 19.28 5.33
CA VAL A 77 -6.42 19.56 5.87
C VAL A 77 -7.16 18.24 6.10
N PRO A 78 -7.65 17.96 7.32
CA PRO A 78 -8.39 16.73 7.63
C PRO A 78 -9.69 16.61 6.82
N ILE A 79 -10.03 15.39 6.43
CA ILE A 79 -11.29 15.04 5.77
C ILE A 79 -12.09 14.14 6.70
N SER A 80 -13.28 14.57 7.10
CA SER A 80 -14.15 13.73 7.94
C SER A 80 -14.69 12.54 7.13
N PRO A 81 -14.92 11.37 7.75
CA PRO A 81 -15.46 10.20 7.06
C PRO A 81 -16.80 10.45 6.36
N SER A 82 -17.65 11.29 6.97
CA SER A 82 -18.93 11.69 6.38
C SER A 82 -18.71 12.51 5.11
N ASN A 83 -17.78 13.47 5.13
CA ASN A 83 -17.44 14.26 3.94
C ASN A 83 -16.84 13.38 2.85
N ALA A 84 -15.95 12.45 3.21
CA ALA A 84 -15.34 11.47 2.31
C ALA A 84 -16.33 10.48 1.66
N ALA A 85 -17.56 10.37 2.18
CA ALA A 85 -18.57 9.46 1.69
C ALA A 85 -19.64 10.15 0.82
N SER A 86 -19.86 11.46 1.01
CA SER A 86 -20.91 12.22 0.31
C SER A 86 -20.38 13.26 -0.67
N ASN A 87 -19.10 13.61 -0.61
CA ASN A 87 -18.51 14.65 -1.46
C ASN A 87 -18.05 14.08 -2.80
N THR A 88 -18.78 14.43 -3.86
CA THR A 88 -18.50 14.04 -5.25
C THR A 88 -17.11 14.43 -5.76
N GLU A 89 -16.41 15.32 -5.05
CA GLU A 89 -14.99 15.61 -5.31
C GLU A 89 -14.15 14.33 -5.31
N TYR A 90 -14.46 13.34 -4.46
CA TYR A 90 -13.67 12.11 -4.32
C TYR A 90 -14.17 10.97 -5.21
N HIS A 91 -15.15 11.23 -6.08
CA HIS A 91 -15.74 10.24 -6.97
C HIS A 91 -14.72 9.58 -7.89
N ASP A 92 -13.75 10.35 -8.38
CA ASP A 92 -12.69 9.85 -9.26
C ASP A 92 -11.44 9.35 -8.49
N LEU A 93 -11.49 9.25 -7.16
CA LEU A 93 -10.43 8.61 -6.37
C LEU A 93 -10.48 7.09 -6.61
N HIS A 94 -9.37 6.38 -6.35
CA HIS A 94 -9.39 4.92 -6.39
C HIS A 94 -10.49 4.35 -5.45
N PRO A 95 -11.35 3.41 -5.89
CA PRO A 95 -12.54 2.97 -5.15
C PRO A 95 -12.26 2.39 -3.76
N HIS A 96 -11.13 1.71 -3.60
CA HIS A 96 -10.71 1.13 -2.32
C HIS A 96 -10.05 2.12 -1.34
N LEU A 97 -9.89 3.39 -1.71
CA LEU A 97 -9.24 4.40 -0.86
C LEU A 97 -10.24 5.25 -0.14
N LEU A 98 -10.08 5.39 1.17
CA LEU A 98 -10.75 6.41 1.98
C LEU A 98 -9.81 7.60 2.20
N PRO A 99 -10.13 8.82 1.73
CA PRO A 99 -9.29 9.99 1.98
C PRO A 99 -9.40 10.42 3.46
N LEU A 100 -8.25 10.70 4.07
CA LEU A 100 -8.12 11.09 5.48
C LEU A 100 -7.68 12.55 5.62
N ALA A 101 -6.81 13.03 4.73
CA ALA A 101 -6.36 14.41 4.68
C ALA A 101 -5.96 14.79 3.25
N LYS A 102 -6.07 16.08 2.92
CA LYS A 102 -5.69 16.65 1.62
C LYS A 102 -4.66 17.75 1.79
N SER A 103 -3.59 17.68 1.00
CA SER A 103 -2.61 18.75 0.89
C SER A 103 -3.23 19.94 0.16
N SER A 104 -3.15 21.11 0.78
CA SER A 104 -3.61 22.38 0.19
C SER A 104 -2.65 22.87 -0.91
N SER A 105 -1.36 22.53 -0.80
CA SER A 105 -0.33 22.94 -1.75
C SER A 105 -0.25 22.06 -2.99
N THR A 106 -0.41 20.74 -2.85
CA THR A 106 -0.25 19.80 -3.98
C THR A 106 -1.57 19.21 -4.46
N GLY A 107 -2.61 19.22 -3.62
CA GLY A 107 -3.85 18.50 -3.88
C GLY A 107 -3.77 16.99 -3.64
N ASN A 108 -2.61 16.46 -3.27
CA ASN A 108 -2.44 15.05 -2.93
C ASN A 108 -3.21 14.69 -1.65
N LEU A 109 -3.51 13.40 -1.52
CA LEU A 109 -4.33 12.85 -0.45
C LEU A 109 -3.51 11.82 0.33
N ILE A 110 -3.66 11.86 1.65
CA ILE A 110 -3.35 10.72 2.50
C ILE A 110 -4.64 9.90 2.63
N CYS A 111 -4.56 8.63 2.26
CA CYS A 111 -5.70 7.73 2.21
C CYS A 111 -5.42 6.47 3.04
N ALA A 112 -6.49 5.89 3.61
CA ALA A 112 -6.47 4.50 4.07
C ALA A 112 -6.96 3.57 2.95
N LEU A 113 -6.22 2.50 2.70
CA LEU A 113 -6.55 1.48 1.71
C LEU A 113 -7.35 0.35 2.35
N ARG A 114 -8.65 0.27 2.05
CA ARG A 114 -9.46 -0.90 2.41
C ARG A 114 -9.31 -1.95 1.31
N ARG A 115 -8.49 -2.95 1.55
CA ARG A 115 -8.33 -4.07 0.60
C ARG A 115 -9.59 -4.94 0.60
N ALA A 116 -10.08 -5.29 -0.59
CA ALA A 116 -11.16 -6.29 -0.74
C ALA A 116 -10.64 -7.69 -0.41
N TYR A 117 -9.36 -7.89 -0.70
CA TYR A 117 -8.63 -9.11 -0.50
C TYR A 117 -7.15 -8.78 -0.29
N ALA A 118 -6.44 -9.59 0.49
CA ALA A 118 -5.01 -9.44 0.69
C ALA A 118 -4.37 -10.83 0.53
N ASP A 119 -3.64 -11.05 -0.56
CA ASP A 119 -2.91 -12.30 -0.86
C ASP A 119 -1.85 -12.67 0.19
N ASP A 120 -1.53 -11.72 1.10
CA ASP A 120 -0.63 -11.89 2.23
C ASP A 120 -1.28 -12.60 3.44
N ALA A 121 -2.57 -12.94 3.34
CA ALA A 121 -3.30 -13.73 4.31
C ALA A 121 -3.99 -14.91 3.60
N ASP A 122 -4.13 -16.06 4.29
CA ASP A 122 -4.87 -17.21 3.78
C ASP A 122 -6.21 -16.77 3.15
N TYR A 123 -6.66 -17.45 2.09
CA TYR A 123 -7.92 -17.15 1.39
C TYR A 123 -9.16 -17.08 2.32
N ASP A 124 -9.05 -17.70 3.50
CA ASP A 124 -10.06 -17.72 4.57
C ASP A 124 -9.80 -16.73 5.72
N SER A 125 -8.67 -16.03 5.70
CA SER A 125 -8.37 -14.95 6.65
C SER A 125 -9.17 -13.72 6.26
N GLN A 126 -10.14 -13.37 7.09
CA GLN A 126 -10.95 -12.19 6.87
C GLN A 126 -10.05 -10.94 6.91
N SER A 127 -9.71 -10.42 5.72
CA SER A 127 -9.19 -9.06 5.49
C SER A 127 -10.00 -7.97 6.21
N ILE A 128 -11.18 -8.31 6.75
CA ILE A 128 -12.03 -7.45 7.58
C ILE A 128 -11.36 -6.98 8.89
N ASN A 129 -10.38 -7.74 9.41
CA ASN A 129 -9.69 -7.41 10.67
C ASN A 129 -8.26 -6.89 10.47
N ALA A 130 -7.74 -6.89 9.23
CA ALA A 130 -6.42 -6.36 8.96
C ALA A 130 -6.46 -4.82 9.02
N PRO A 131 -5.48 -4.16 9.65
CA PRO A 131 -5.37 -2.71 9.55
C PRO A 131 -5.32 -2.24 8.11
N TRP A 132 -5.87 -1.06 7.86
CA TRP A 132 -5.81 -0.47 6.53
C TRP A 132 -4.45 0.21 6.35
N PRO A 133 -3.67 -0.16 5.32
CA PRO A 133 -2.44 0.55 4.98
C PRO A 133 -2.73 2.02 4.69
N LEU A 134 -1.78 2.89 5.04
CA LEU A 134 -1.80 4.29 4.64
C LEU A 134 -1.03 4.46 3.34
N VAL A 135 -1.65 5.15 2.39
CA VAL A 135 -1.09 5.41 1.07
C VAL A 135 -1.22 6.89 0.71
N GLU A 136 -0.35 7.35 -0.19
CA GLU A 136 -0.52 8.60 -0.91
C GLU A 136 -1.21 8.34 -2.25
N SER A 137 -2.21 9.16 -2.59
CA SER A 137 -2.84 9.17 -3.91
C SER A 137 -3.31 10.60 -4.26
N ALA A 138 -3.99 10.77 -5.39
CA ALA A 138 -4.59 12.04 -5.79
C ALA A 138 -5.78 11.79 -6.73
N MET A 139 -6.55 12.84 -7.00
CA MET A 139 -7.68 12.74 -7.94
C MET A 139 -7.19 12.57 -9.38
N GLY A 140 -7.73 11.59 -10.10
CA GLY A 140 -7.42 11.37 -11.52
C GLY A 140 -6.03 10.82 -11.80
N VAL A 141 -5.30 10.34 -10.79
CA VAL A 141 -4.02 9.65 -10.97
C VAL A 141 -4.23 8.14 -11.05
N PRO A 142 -3.37 7.39 -11.76
CA PRO A 142 -3.60 5.96 -11.99
C PRO A 142 -3.48 5.12 -10.71
N GLY A 143 -2.69 5.54 -9.72
CA GLY A 143 -2.39 4.66 -8.59
C GLY A 143 -2.14 5.35 -7.26
N MET A 144 -1.40 4.66 -6.42
CA MET A 144 -1.11 5.00 -5.05
C MET A 144 0.29 4.52 -4.65
N ARG A 145 0.89 5.18 -3.65
CA ARG A 145 2.18 4.79 -3.07
C ARG A 145 2.00 4.44 -1.60
N LEU A 146 2.53 3.29 -1.19
CA LEU A 146 2.49 2.87 0.22
C LEU A 146 3.35 3.81 1.09
N LEU A 147 2.76 4.27 2.19
CA LEU A 147 3.45 5.06 3.22
C LEU A 147 3.67 4.23 4.48
N SER A 148 2.66 3.47 4.91
CA SER A 148 2.76 2.61 6.10
C SER A 148 1.76 1.47 6.05
N LEU A 149 2.07 0.37 6.72
CA LEU A 149 1.18 -0.78 6.83
C LEU A 149 -0.05 -0.51 7.69
N ASN A 150 -0.02 0.50 8.55
CA ASN A 150 -1.15 0.91 9.39
C ASN A 150 -0.95 2.32 9.96
N SER A 151 -2.01 2.90 10.55
CA SER A 151 -1.95 4.24 11.12
C SER A 151 -1.08 4.35 12.37
N GLU A 152 -0.98 3.30 13.20
CA GLU A 152 -0.19 3.32 14.44
C GLU A 152 1.31 3.46 14.18
N HIS A 153 1.82 2.66 13.25
CA HIS A 153 3.20 2.74 12.79
C HIS A 153 3.48 4.14 12.27
N PHE A 154 2.59 4.68 11.44
CA PHE A 154 2.75 6.01 10.85
C PHE A 154 2.74 7.15 11.88
N MET A 155 1.78 7.15 12.81
CA MET A 155 1.71 8.17 13.87
C MET A 155 2.95 8.15 14.77
N ARG A 156 3.42 6.96 15.16
CA ARG A 156 4.63 6.84 15.98
C ARG A 156 5.88 7.28 15.22
N ARG A 157 5.92 7.08 13.91
CA ARG A 157 6.98 7.62 13.04
C ARG A 157 6.97 9.15 13.05
N ILE A 158 5.79 9.79 12.99
CA ILE A 158 5.68 11.26 13.10
C ILE A 158 6.22 11.76 14.45
N ALA A 159 5.92 11.06 15.55
CA ALA A 159 6.46 11.41 16.87
C ALA A 159 8.00 11.27 16.91
N ALA A 160 8.58 10.22 16.33
CA ALA A 160 10.02 10.03 16.26
C ALA A 160 10.74 11.04 15.35
N ASP A 161 10.09 11.44 14.26
CA ASP A 161 10.55 12.53 13.41
C ASP A 161 10.58 13.86 14.17
N ALA A 162 9.52 14.17 14.91
CA ALA A 162 9.46 15.36 15.77
C ALA A 162 10.55 15.36 16.86
N ASP A 163 10.80 14.21 17.51
CA ASP A 163 11.86 14.04 18.53
C ASP A 163 13.27 14.38 17.99
N THR A 164 13.48 14.27 16.68
CA THR A 164 14.78 14.50 16.05
C THR A 164 14.89 15.88 15.39
N ASN A 165 13.79 16.35 14.80
CA ASN A 165 13.80 17.47 13.86
C ASN A 165 13.13 18.74 14.40
N LEU A 166 12.55 18.69 15.61
CA LEU A 166 11.96 19.84 16.29
C LEU A 166 12.64 20.08 17.64
N ASP A 167 12.57 21.33 18.12
CA ASP A 167 13.17 21.75 19.37
C ASP A 167 12.12 21.94 20.48
N GLY A 168 12.50 21.60 21.72
CA GLY A 168 11.80 21.97 22.95
C GLY A 168 10.28 21.74 22.92
N ASP A 169 9.54 22.80 23.23
CA ASP A 169 8.07 22.81 23.34
C ASP A 169 7.36 22.30 22.08
N GLU A 170 7.94 22.47 20.89
CA GLU A 170 7.32 22.00 19.65
C GLU A 170 7.39 20.47 19.53
N ALA A 171 8.55 19.88 19.82
CA ALA A 171 8.71 18.42 19.86
C ALA A 171 7.80 17.81 20.94
N GLU A 172 7.79 18.39 22.14
CA GLU A 172 6.94 17.95 23.25
C GLU A 172 5.45 17.99 22.90
N ARG A 173 4.99 19.04 22.19
CA ARG A 173 3.61 19.16 21.74
C ARG A 173 3.20 18.00 20.83
N ILE A 174 4.02 17.68 19.82
CA ILE A 174 3.73 16.61 18.85
C ILE A 174 3.80 15.22 19.50
N ILE A 175 4.80 14.98 20.34
CA ILE A 175 4.93 13.74 21.10
C ILE A 175 3.74 13.59 22.05
N GLY A 176 3.33 14.69 22.71
CA GLY A 176 2.12 14.77 23.54
C GLY A 176 0.87 14.35 22.77
N MET A 177 0.63 14.90 21.58
CA MET A 177 -0.53 14.52 20.74
C MET A 177 -0.58 13.01 20.46
N TYR A 178 0.57 12.38 20.14
CA TYR A 178 0.62 10.93 19.93
C TYR A 178 0.30 10.15 21.21
N ASN A 179 0.85 10.58 22.34
CA ASN A 179 0.73 9.92 23.64
C ASN A 179 -0.66 10.08 24.26
N ASP A 180 -1.30 11.23 24.12
CA ASP A 180 -2.61 11.53 24.71
C ASP A 180 -3.71 10.62 24.15
N GLY A 181 -3.57 10.17 22.90
CA GLY A 181 -4.51 9.23 22.29
C GLY A 181 -4.26 7.76 22.63
N LEU A 182 -3.26 7.41 23.46
CA LEU A 182 -2.97 6.01 23.79
C LEU A 182 -4.08 5.40 24.67
N GLY A 183 -4.28 4.08 24.58
CA GLY A 183 -5.35 3.36 25.27
C GLY A 183 -6.75 3.60 24.70
N GLU A 184 -6.91 4.44 23.68
CA GLU A 184 -8.17 4.72 23.02
C GLU A 184 -8.39 3.85 21.76
N GLY A 185 -9.64 3.39 21.57
CA GLY A 185 -10.08 2.73 20.34
C GLY A 185 -9.61 1.28 20.18
N LYS A 186 -9.74 0.75 18.96
CA LYS A 186 -9.19 -0.56 18.57
C LYS A 186 -7.87 -0.34 17.85
N LEU A 187 -6.81 -0.94 18.37
CA LEU A 187 -5.48 -0.87 17.80
C LEU A 187 -5.17 -2.11 16.98
N SER A 188 -4.52 -1.91 15.85
CA SER A 188 -4.03 -3.01 15.02
C SER A 188 -2.79 -3.68 15.60
N ASP A 189 -1.98 -2.93 16.35
CA ASP A 189 -0.76 -3.43 17.00
C ASP A 189 -0.69 -2.93 18.44
N ARG A 190 -1.07 -3.79 19.39
CA ARG A 190 -1.06 -3.47 20.82
C ARG A 190 0.34 -3.23 21.39
N ALA A 191 1.40 -3.69 20.71
CA ALA A 191 2.76 -3.42 21.18
C ALA A 191 3.12 -1.92 21.08
N LEU A 192 2.44 -1.20 20.19
CA LEU A 192 2.61 0.23 20.01
C LEU A 192 1.66 1.08 20.85
N ASP A 193 0.79 0.46 21.65
CA ASP A 193 -0.02 1.14 22.67
C ASP A 193 0.81 1.49 23.91
N THR A 194 1.95 2.12 23.68
CA THR A 194 2.94 2.47 24.68
C THR A 194 3.42 3.87 24.44
N MET A 195 3.64 4.58 25.54
CA MET A 195 4.13 5.96 25.50
C MET A 195 5.41 6.05 24.68
N TYR A 196 5.47 7.03 23.79
CA TYR A 196 6.70 7.47 23.17
C TYR A 196 7.46 8.36 24.16
N GLU A 197 8.69 7.98 24.50
CA GLU A 197 9.57 8.76 25.38
C GLU A 197 10.40 9.74 24.54
N ALA A 198 10.34 11.03 24.85
CA ALA A 198 11.21 12.03 24.23
C ALA A 198 12.70 11.70 24.47
N GLY A 199 13.53 11.97 23.48
CA GLY A 199 14.95 11.60 23.44
C GLY A 199 15.21 10.13 23.10
N SER A 200 14.17 9.35 22.75
CA SER A 200 14.34 7.93 22.40
C SER A 200 15.21 7.73 21.16
N VAL A 201 15.12 8.63 20.17
CA VAL A 201 15.98 8.55 18.98
C VAL A 201 17.44 8.81 19.36
N ALA A 202 17.70 9.87 20.12
CA ALA A 202 19.02 10.23 20.59
C ALA A 202 19.65 9.12 21.46
N LYS A 203 18.86 8.51 22.35
CA LYS A 203 19.27 7.40 23.22
C LYS A 203 19.72 6.17 22.43
N LEU A 204 19.09 5.89 21.27
CA LEU A 204 19.52 4.81 20.40
C LEU A 204 20.83 5.15 19.66
N GLY A 205 21.06 6.42 19.32
CA GLY A 205 22.34 6.93 18.82
C GLY A 205 22.65 6.62 17.35
N TYR A 206 21.69 6.10 16.58
CA TYR A 206 21.87 5.76 15.16
C TYR A 206 21.03 6.60 14.18
N GLY A 207 20.40 7.68 14.67
CA GLY A 207 19.52 8.54 13.87
C GLY A 207 18.09 8.00 13.73
N VAL A 208 17.21 8.86 13.22
CA VAL A 208 15.76 8.62 13.16
C VAL A 208 15.39 7.45 12.25
N ASP A 209 15.98 7.33 11.06
CA ASP A 209 15.65 6.26 10.11
C ASP A 209 15.88 4.87 10.73
N LYS A 210 17.04 4.67 11.36
CA LYS A 210 17.36 3.39 12.00
C LYS A 210 16.53 3.16 13.26
N TYR A 211 16.19 4.22 14.01
CA TYR A 211 15.26 4.12 15.12
C TYR A 211 13.89 3.62 14.66
N VAL A 212 13.34 4.24 13.62
CA VAL A 212 12.04 3.90 13.05
C VAL A 212 12.03 2.43 12.59
N LEU A 213 13.03 2.00 11.82
CA LEU A 213 13.12 0.62 11.33
C LEU A 213 13.29 -0.43 12.45
N LEU A 214 13.93 -0.08 13.58
CA LEU A 214 14.22 -1.02 14.68
C LEU A 214 13.18 -1.01 15.81
N ARG A 215 12.39 0.07 15.95
CA ARG A 215 11.51 0.29 17.12
C ARG A 215 10.07 0.60 16.77
N ILE A 216 9.77 0.95 15.52
CA ILE A 216 8.42 1.35 15.10
C ILE A 216 7.87 0.35 14.10
N GLY A 217 8.54 0.20 12.96
CA GLY A 217 8.03 -0.68 11.91
C GLY A 217 8.75 -0.50 10.58
N PRO A 218 8.43 -1.34 9.60
CA PRO A 218 8.99 -1.21 8.26
C PRO A 218 8.29 -0.05 7.52
N PHE A 219 9.09 0.79 6.83
CA PHE A 219 8.58 1.84 5.94
C PHE A 219 9.26 1.76 4.57
N PRO A 220 8.50 1.72 3.44
CA PRO A 220 9.10 1.49 2.12
C PRO A 220 10.18 2.49 1.77
N ASP A 221 9.95 3.77 2.03
CA ASP A 221 10.88 4.86 1.72
C ASP A 221 12.17 4.79 2.55
N LEU A 222 12.13 4.27 3.78
CA LEU A 222 13.32 4.07 4.59
C LEU A 222 14.16 2.88 4.11
N TYR A 223 13.53 1.83 3.57
CA TYR A 223 14.25 0.76 2.89
C TYR A 223 14.87 1.23 1.56
N GLU A 224 14.15 2.05 0.78
CA GLU A 224 14.70 2.72 -0.41
C GLU A 224 15.91 3.58 -0.04
N THR A 225 15.79 4.43 0.99
CA THR A 225 16.86 5.28 1.51
C THR A 225 18.06 4.47 1.99
N MET A 226 17.83 3.40 2.76
CA MET A 226 18.90 2.49 3.21
C MET A 226 19.63 1.85 2.03
N SER A 227 18.89 1.37 1.03
CA SER A 227 19.44 0.77 -0.18
C SER A 227 20.31 1.75 -0.97
N LEU A 228 19.83 2.98 -1.19
CA LEU A 228 20.59 4.03 -1.87
C LEU A 228 21.81 4.48 -1.07
N ASN A 229 21.72 4.52 0.27
CA ASN A 229 22.86 4.83 1.13
C ASN A 229 23.98 3.79 1.02
N HIS A 230 23.65 2.49 0.99
CA HIS A 230 24.65 1.45 0.71
C HIS A 230 25.26 1.61 -0.68
N LEU A 231 24.42 1.87 -1.70
CA LEU A 231 24.91 2.07 -3.07
C LEU A 231 25.87 3.25 -3.18
N SER A 232 25.59 4.37 -2.52
CA SER A 232 26.46 5.56 -2.51
C SER A 232 27.85 5.29 -1.91
N ARG A 233 27.98 4.26 -1.07
CA ARG A 233 29.23 3.79 -0.48
C ARG A 233 29.89 2.67 -1.30
N GLN A 234 29.38 2.43 -2.51
CA GLN A 234 29.80 1.35 -3.42
C GLN A 234 29.55 -0.06 -2.85
N ASP A 235 28.70 -0.18 -1.83
CA ASP A 235 28.29 -1.44 -1.22
C ASP A 235 27.05 -1.97 -1.94
N THR A 236 27.27 -2.55 -3.12
CA THR A 236 26.21 -3.03 -4.01
C THR A 236 25.44 -4.20 -3.38
N GLU A 237 26.14 -5.10 -2.68
CA GLU A 237 25.52 -6.28 -2.08
C GLU A 237 24.51 -5.88 -1.00
N SER A 238 24.91 -5.03 -0.04
CA SER A 238 23.98 -4.56 1.00
C SER A 238 22.85 -3.70 0.42
N SER A 239 23.12 -2.97 -0.67
CA SER A 239 22.09 -2.19 -1.39
C SER A 239 20.99 -3.08 -1.95
N LEU A 240 21.36 -4.17 -2.63
CA LEU A 240 20.42 -5.14 -3.19
C LEU A 240 19.70 -5.92 -2.09
N ILE A 241 20.39 -6.34 -1.02
CA ILE A 241 19.77 -7.01 0.14
C ILE A 241 18.71 -6.10 0.78
N ALA A 242 19.00 -4.81 0.95
CA ALA A 242 18.03 -3.85 1.49
C ALA A 242 16.80 -3.69 0.59
N ALA A 243 16.99 -3.66 -0.74
CA ALA A 243 15.91 -3.56 -1.71
C ALA A 243 15.05 -4.83 -1.78
N GLU A 244 15.66 -6.02 -1.71
CA GLU A 244 14.94 -7.29 -1.63
C GLU A 244 14.18 -7.43 -0.31
N ALA A 245 14.78 -7.01 0.80
CA ALA A 245 14.11 -6.95 2.08
C ALA A 245 12.86 -6.04 2.03
N ASN A 246 12.91 -4.95 1.26
CA ASN A 246 11.75 -4.08 0.99
C ASN A 246 10.60 -4.90 0.38
N ASN A 247 10.87 -5.62 -0.73
CA ASN A 247 9.86 -6.47 -1.39
C ASN A 247 9.26 -7.51 -0.44
N GLY A 248 10.09 -8.15 0.39
CA GLY A 248 9.63 -9.15 1.35
C GLY A 248 8.77 -8.60 2.49
N LYS A 249 8.90 -7.30 2.84
CA LYS A 249 8.14 -6.66 3.93
C LYS A 249 6.80 -6.10 3.47
N PHE A 250 6.66 -5.74 2.20
CA PHE A 250 5.48 -5.06 1.66
C PHE A 250 4.85 -5.87 0.54
N GLY A 251 4.56 -7.14 0.82
CA GLY A 251 3.85 -8.02 -0.11
C GLY A 251 2.53 -7.40 -0.60
N GLY A 252 2.24 -7.59 -1.89
CA GLY A 252 1.04 -7.04 -2.52
C GLY A 252 1.13 -5.56 -2.92
N PHE A 253 2.31 -4.93 -2.84
CA PHE A 253 2.55 -3.58 -3.36
C PHE A 253 3.62 -3.58 -4.45
N GLY A 254 3.25 -3.19 -5.67
CA GLY A 254 4.15 -3.11 -6.81
C GLY A 254 5.26 -2.08 -6.66
N SER A 255 5.04 -1.00 -5.88
CA SER A 255 6.00 0.10 -5.76
C SER A 255 7.39 -0.31 -5.28
N THR A 256 7.50 -1.35 -4.45
CA THR A 256 8.81 -1.84 -3.99
C THR A 256 9.55 -2.59 -5.11
N PHE A 257 8.83 -3.36 -5.93
CA PHE A 257 9.39 -4.00 -7.12
C PHE A 257 9.77 -2.98 -8.18
N ALA A 258 8.98 -1.90 -8.33
CA ALA A 258 9.31 -0.78 -9.20
C ALA A 258 10.64 -0.12 -8.77
N PHE A 259 10.83 0.13 -7.47
CA PHE A 259 12.11 0.62 -6.95
C PHE A 259 13.24 -0.38 -7.22
N TYR A 260 13.02 -1.67 -6.95
CA TYR A 260 14.04 -2.70 -7.15
C TYR A 260 14.49 -2.81 -8.62
N ALA A 261 13.55 -2.76 -9.56
CA ALA A 261 13.82 -2.75 -10.99
C ALA A 261 14.66 -1.53 -11.41
N ARG A 262 14.35 -0.33 -10.90
CA ARG A 262 15.13 0.90 -11.14
C ARG A 262 16.54 0.79 -10.59
N LEU A 263 16.69 0.26 -9.37
CA LEU A 263 17.98 0.04 -8.73
C LEU A 263 18.83 -0.90 -9.57
N LEU A 264 18.31 -2.06 -9.95
CA LEU A 264 18.99 -3.02 -10.81
C LEU A 264 19.37 -2.39 -12.16
N SER A 265 18.47 -1.63 -12.78
CA SER A 265 18.75 -0.95 -14.05
C SER A 265 19.85 0.11 -13.94
N SER A 266 20.12 0.65 -12.75
CA SER A 266 21.21 1.60 -12.52
C SER A 266 22.58 0.94 -12.39
N LEU A 267 22.63 -0.39 -12.22
CA LEU A 267 23.84 -1.16 -12.01
C LEU A 267 24.35 -1.80 -13.31
N PRO A 268 25.67 -1.94 -13.48
CA PRO A 268 26.23 -2.60 -14.65
C PRO A 268 25.87 -4.09 -14.66
N GLN A 269 25.58 -4.63 -15.85
CA GLN A 269 25.35 -6.08 -16.09
C GLN A 269 24.15 -6.69 -15.35
N ARG A 270 23.17 -5.88 -14.95
CA ARG A 270 21.94 -6.33 -14.26
C ARG A 270 20.65 -6.14 -15.08
N ALA A 271 20.77 -5.93 -16.39
CA ALA A 271 19.63 -5.60 -17.26
C ALA A 271 18.55 -6.71 -17.27
N GLU A 272 18.94 -7.99 -17.27
CA GLU A 272 17.99 -9.10 -17.24
C GLU A 272 17.23 -9.16 -15.90
N GLU A 273 17.95 -9.00 -14.78
CA GLU A 273 17.35 -8.95 -13.44
C GLU A 273 16.41 -7.74 -13.30
N ALA A 274 16.81 -6.57 -13.82
CA ALA A 274 15.97 -5.37 -13.82
C ALA A 274 14.66 -5.59 -14.58
N ARG A 275 14.74 -6.22 -15.75
CA ARG A 275 13.57 -6.57 -16.56
C ARG A 275 12.65 -7.55 -15.84
N ASP A 276 13.21 -8.59 -15.24
CA ASP A 276 12.42 -9.60 -14.54
C ASP A 276 11.75 -8.99 -13.29
N ALA A 277 12.44 -8.12 -12.55
CA ALA A 277 11.85 -7.36 -11.45
C ALA A 277 10.72 -6.42 -11.93
N ALA A 278 10.90 -5.74 -13.07
CA ALA A 278 9.86 -4.89 -13.66
C ALA A 278 8.63 -5.71 -14.10
N ARG A 279 8.83 -6.92 -14.65
CA ARG A 279 7.73 -7.83 -14.98
C ARG A 279 7.02 -8.34 -13.74
N MET A 280 7.74 -8.64 -12.66
CA MET A 280 7.15 -9.00 -11.38
C MET A 280 6.31 -7.86 -10.79
N CYS A 281 6.74 -6.61 -10.95
CA CYS A 281 5.98 -5.44 -10.56
C CYS A 281 4.58 -5.40 -11.19
N VAL A 282 4.48 -5.72 -12.49
CA VAL A 282 3.21 -5.74 -13.25
C VAL A 282 2.30 -6.91 -12.85
N ARG A 283 2.81 -7.90 -12.11
CA ARG A 283 1.99 -8.99 -11.53
C ARG A 283 1.45 -8.65 -10.13
N MET A 284 1.85 -7.53 -9.54
CA MET A 284 1.24 -7.00 -8.32
C MET A 284 -0.01 -6.18 -8.71
N PRO A 285 -0.92 -5.87 -7.76
CA PRO A 285 -2.06 -4.99 -8.04
C PRO A 285 -1.61 -3.69 -8.71
N LEU A 286 -2.00 -3.43 -9.97
CA LEU A 286 -1.36 -2.38 -10.78
C LEU A 286 -1.47 -0.98 -10.16
N PRO A 287 -2.60 -0.58 -9.54
CA PRO A 287 -2.68 0.72 -8.87
C PRO A 287 -1.64 0.91 -7.75
N SER A 288 -1.03 -0.15 -7.21
CA SER A 288 0.00 -0.07 -6.17
C SER A 288 1.43 0.14 -6.70
N MET A 289 1.63 0.14 -8.02
CA MET A 289 2.96 0.26 -8.64
C MET A 289 3.56 1.66 -8.51
N GLY A 290 2.73 2.69 -8.53
CA GLY A 290 3.19 4.07 -8.52
C GLY A 290 2.04 5.07 -8.51
N LEU A 291 2.37 6.35 -8.41
CA LEU A 291 1.38 7.42 -8.31
C LEU A 291 0.99 7.93 -9.70
N THR A 292 1.96 8.15 -10.58
CA THR A 292 1.78 8.88 -11.83
C THR A 292 1.84 7.97 -13.05
N ARG A 293 1.25 8.37 -14.19
CA ARG A 293 1.39 7.64 -15.46
C ARG A 293 2.85 7.45 -15.89
N ASN A 294 3.73 8.38 -15.50
CA ASN A 294 5.17 8.27 -15.77
C ASN A 294 5.82 7.16 -14.96
N ASP A 295 5.41 6.93 -13.70
CA ASP A 295 5.90 5.79 -12.91
C ASP A 295 5.59 4.47 -13.64
N PHE A 296 4.39 4.35 -14.23
CA PHE A 296 3.97 3.16 -14.99
C PHE A 296 4.72 3.02 -16.30
N ALA A 297 4.83 4.10 -17.08
CA ALA A 297 5.52 4.08 -18.36
C ALA A 297 7.01 3.71 -18.21
N GLU A 298 7.65 4.16 -17.13
CA GLU A 298 9.03 3.76 -16.82
C GLU A 298 9.14 2.25 -16.58
N ILE A 299 8.23 1.66 -15.79
CA ILE A 299 8.24 0.20 -15.57
C ILE A 299 7.91 -0.58 -16.84
N SER A 300 7.00 -0.09 -17.69
CA SER A 300 6.75 -0.69 -19.01
C SER A 300 8.02 -0.80 -19.86
N LYS A 301 8.86 0.25 -19.82
CA LYS A 301 10.13 0.30 -20.55
C LYS A 301 11.15 -0.66 -19.94
N LEU A 302 11.29 -0.68 -18.62
CA LEU A 302 12.18 -1.62 -17.93
C LEU A 302 11.76 -3.08 -18.16
N ALA A 303 10.47 -3.37 -18.23
CA ALA A 303 9.94 -4.71 -18.50
C ALA A 303 10.07 -5.15 -19.97
N GLU A 304 10.55 -4.26 -20.85
CA GLU A 304 10.65 -4.42 -22.30
C GLU A 304 9.29 -4.66 -22.99
N PHE A 305 8.20 -4.13 -22.43
CA PHE A 305 6.90 -4.11 -23.14
C PHE A 305 6.87 -2.98 -24.18
N SER A 306 7.55 -1.87 -23.89
CA SER A 306 7.66 -0.68 -24.73
C SER A 306 9.12 -0.29 -24.97
N ALA A 307 9.38 0.40 -26.08
CA ALA A 307 10.70 0.93 -26.40
C ALA A 307 11.08 2.10 -25.48
N ALA A 308 12.37 2.36 -25.32
CA ALA A 308 12.87 3.41 -24.43
C ALA A 308 12.37 4.82 -24.82
N ASP A 309 12.19 5.07 -26.11
CA ASP A 309 11.74 6.31 -26.71
C ASP A 309 10.21 6.40 -26.91
N ASP A 310 9.45 5.34 -26.59
CA ASP A 310 7.99 5.39 -26.61
C ASP A 310 7.46 6.48 -25.66
N SER A 311 6.40 7.18 -26.07
CA SER A 311 5.70 8.13 -25.20
C SER A 311 5.04 7.42 -24.02
N THR A 312 4.67 8.19 -22.98
CA THR A 312 3.94 7.66 -21.82
C THR A 312 2.67 6.93 -22.25
N ASP A 313 1.89 7.48 -23.20
CA ASP A 313 0.64 6.85 -23.65
C ASP A 313 0.88 5.55 -24.42
N VAL A 314 1.91 5.48 -25.26
CA VAL A 314 2.28 4.25 -25.98
C VAL A 314 2.76 3.18 -24.99
N ALA A 315 3.56 3.56 -24.00
CA ALA A 315 4.03 2.64 -22.96
C ALA A 315 2.87 2.07 -22.13
N MET A 316 1.92 2.92 -21.71
CA MET A 316 0.72 2.49 -20.99
C MET A 316 -0.14 1.52 -21.81
N GLN A 317 -0.32 1.80 -23.11
CA GLN A 317 -1.07 0.93 -24.01
C GLN A 317 -0.41 -0.43 -24.19
N LYS A 318 0.91 -0.48 -24.38
CA LYS A 318 1.66 -1.75 -24.50
C LYS A 318 1.65 -2.55 -23.20
N MET A 319 1.69 -1.88 -22.05
CA MET A 319 1.49 -2.53 -20.75
C MET A 319 0.10 -3.16 -20.65
N LEU A 320 -0.96 -2.49 -21.12
CA LEU A 320 -2.32 -3.04 -21.16
C LEU A 320 -2.41 -4.28 -22.06
N GLU A 321 -1.83 -4.25 -23.25
CA GLU A 321 -1.80 -5.41 -24.15
C GLU A 321 -1.10 -6.62 -23.51
N PHE A 322 -0.04 -6.39 -22.74
CA PHE A 322 0.65 -7.44 -22.01
C PHE A 322 -0.19 -7.95 -20.83
N TYR A 323 -0.80 -7.06 -20.06
CA TYR A 323 -1.69 -7.39 -18.95
C TYR A 323 -2.86 -8.27 -19.40
N GLU A 324 -3.52 -7.92 -20.51
CA GLU A 324 -4.63 -8.72 -21.06
C GLU A 324 -4.18 -10.13 -21.48
N LYS A 325 -2.98 -10.27 -22.06
CA LYS A 325 -2.41 -11.59 -22.40
C LYS A 325 -2.16 -12.44 -21.16
N ILE A 326 -1.59 -11.87 -20.08
CA ILE A 326 -1.42 -12.58 -18.81
C ILE A 326 -2.78 -13.03 -18.29
N ARG A 327 -3.76 -12.12 -18.28
CA ARG A 327 -5.08 -12.41 -17.74
C ARG A 327 -5.81 -13.50 -18.52
N GLU A 328 -5.68 -13.52 -19.85
CA GLU A 328 -6.24 -14.57 -20.70
C GLU A 328 -5.61 -15.93 -20.36
N HIS A 329 -4.27 -16.00 -20.28
CA HIS A 329 -3.57 -17.22 -19.86
C HIS A 329 -3.96 -17.68 -18.45
N GLU A 330 -4.04 -16.77 -17.47
CA GLU A 330 -4.43 -17.11 -16.09
C GLU A 330 -5.89 -17.58 -15.99
N LYS A 331 -6.79 -17.15 -16.89
CA LYS A 331 -8.15 -17.67 -16.99
C LYS A 331 -8.20 -19.09 -17.55
N GLU A 332 -7.35 -19.40 -18.53
CA GLU A 332 -7.24 -20.75 -19.10
C GLU A 332 -6.68 -21.75 -18.07
N GLU A 333 -5.62 -21.36 -17.35
CA GLU A 333 -4.95 -22.19 -16.35
C GLU A 333 -5.76 -22.36 -15.05
N ASN A 334 -6.45 -21.30 -14.59
CA ASN A 334 -7.24 -21.32 -13.34
C ASN A 334 -8.73 -21.60 -13.59
N SER A 335 -9.06 -22.41 -14.59
CA SER A 335 -10.45 -22.76 -14.95
C SER A 335 -11.17 -23.68 -13.94
N GLY A 336 -10.55 -23.98 -12.79
CA GLY A 336 -11.13 -24.78 -11.69
C GLY A 336 -11.46 -23.97 -10.41
N ASP A 337 -12.52 -24.39 -9.72
CA ASP A 337 -12.93 -24.14 -8.31
C ASP A 337 -12.71 -22.74 -7.69
N LYS A 338 -12.79 -21.65 -8.47
CA LYS A 338 -12.90 -20.32 -7.88
C LYS A 338 -14.27 -20.14 -7.21
N THR A 339 -14.27 -19.70 -5.95
CA THR A 339 -15.48 -19.30 -5.25
C THR A 339 -16.09 -18.05 -5.87
N VAL A 340 -17.38 -17.80 -5.65
CA VAL A 340 -18.06 -16.58 -6.15
C VAL A 340 -17.36 -15.30 -5.67
N LYS A 341 -16.83 -15.31 -4.43
CA LYS A 341 -16.08 -14.17 -3.88
C LYS A 341 -14.75 -13.95 -4.58
N GLN A 342 -14.02 -15.03 -4.88
CA GLN A 342 -12.78 -14.99 -5.64
C GLN A 342 -13.01 -14.38 -7.02
N THR A 343 -13.99 -14.89 -7.76
CA THR A 343 -14.34 -14.37 -9.08
C THR A 343 -14.71 -12.89 -9.04
N ALA A 344 -15.53 -12.47 -8.07
CA ALA A 344 -15.91 -11.07 -7.92
C ALA A 344 -14.71 -10.15 -7.60
N CYS A 345 -13.77 -10.60 -6.75
CA CYS A 345 -12.55 -9.86 -6.48
C CYS A 345 -11.64 -9.76 -7.71
N ASP A 346 -11.47 -10.85 -8.46
CA ASP A 346 -10.67 -10.87 -9.70
C ASP A 346 -11.26 -9.94 -10.77
N ASP A 347 -12.58 -9.93 -10.92
CA ASP A 347 -13.28 -9.06 -11.86
C ASP A 347 -13.27 -7.59 -11.41
N ALA A 348 -13.37 -7.32 -10.10
CA ALA A 348 -13.22 -5.98 -9.57
C ALA A 348 -11.79 -5.44 -9.76
N ASN A 349 -10.77 -6.25 -9.46
CA ASN A 349 -9.37 -5.91 -9.68
C ASN A 349 -9.09 -5.63 -11.15
N TYR A 350 -9.66 -6.42 -12.06
CA TYR A 350 -9.55 -6.13 -13.49
C TYR A 350 -10.09 -4.76 -13.89
N LEU A 351 -11.27 -4.39 -13.39
CA LEU A 351 -11.84 -3.07 -13.68
C LEU A 351 -10.93 -1.94 -13.17
N LEU A 352 -10.28 -2.14 -12.03
CA LEU A 352 -9.31 -1.20 -11.46
C LEU A 352 -8.03 -1.12 -12.32
N ASP A 353 -7.46 -2.27 -12.69
CA ASP A 353 -6.25 -2.38 -13.49
C ASP A 353 -6.44 -1.76 -14.89
N VAL A 354 -7.57 -2.03 -15.55
CA VAL A 354 -7.90 -1.42 -16.84
C VAL A 354 -8.08 0.08 -16.69
N ALA A 355 -8.79 0.55 -15.65
CA ALA A 355 -8.97 1.99 -15.44
C ALA A 355 -7.63 2.70 -15.21
N CYS A 356 -6.77 2.07 -14.40
CA CYS A 356 -5.41 2.51 -14.12
C CYS A 356 -4.57 2.66 -15.41
N LEU A 357 -4.58 1.67 -16.31
CA LEU A 357 -3.77 1.69 -17.53
C LEU A 357 -4.35 2.58 -18.65
N THR A 358 -5.67 2.59 -18.80
CA THR A 358 -6.34 3.38 -19.85
C THR A 358 -6.47 4.86 -19.48
N GLY A 359 -6.39 5.20 -18.20
CA GLY A 359 -6.73 6.53 -17.69
C GLY A 359 -8.24 6.75 -17.60
N GLN A 360 -9.05 5.69 -17.69
CA GLN A 360 -10.47 5.77 -17.38
C GLN A 360 -10.66 6.27 -15.95
N LYS A 361 -11.63 7.17 -15.76
CA LYS A 361 -11.97 7.68 -14.43
C LYS A 361 -12.51 6.55 -13.56
N TYR A 362 -11.97 6.42 -12.36
CA TYR A 362 -12.44 5.43 -11.40
C TYR A 362 -13.93 5.55 -11.09
N GLY A 363 -14.47 6.77 -11.11
CA GLY A 363 -15.89 7.04 -10.96
C GLY A 363 -16.80 6.25 -11.91
N GLU A 364 -16.33 5.98 -13.14
CA GLU A 364 -17.11 5.28 -14.16
C GLU A 364 -17.21 3.77 -13.93
N VAL A 365 -16.26 3.19 -13.19
CA VAL A 365 -16.23 1.74 -12.90
C VAL A 365 -16.72 1.39 -11.50
N ARG A 366 -16.84 2.37 -10.59
CA ARG A 366 -17.31 2.18 -9.20
C ARG A 366 -18.61 1.41 -9.08
N GLY A 367 -19.63 1.79 -9.85
CA GLY A 367 -20.94 1.14 -9.80
C GLY A 367 -20.86 -0.35 -10.12
N LYS A 368 -20.12 -0.71 -11.18
CA LYS A 368 -19.90 -2.10 -11.59
C LYS A 368 -19.12 -2.89 -10.52
N ILE A 369 -18.09 -2.28 -9.92
CA ILE A 369 -17.33 -2.91 -8.83
C ILE A 369 -18.23 -3.16 -7.61
N ALA A 370 -19.08 -2.20 -7.24
CA ALA A 370 -20.03 -2.38 -6.14
C ALA A 370 -21.03 -3.50 -6.42
N GLU A 371 -21.55 -3.60 -7.65
CA GLU A 371 -22.43 -4.70 -8.08
C GLU A 371 -21.75 -6.07 -7.99
N LEU A 372 -20.49 -6.19 -8.40
CA LEU A 372 -19.71 -7.43 -8.27
C LEU A 372 -19.59 -7.86 -6.81
N TYR A 373 -19.23 -6.93 -5.92
CA TYR A 373 -19.13 -7.22 -4.49
C TYR A 373 -20.48 -7.58 -3.87
N SER A 374 -21.55 -6.85 -4.20
CA SER A 374 -22.89 -7.15 -3.69
C SER A 374 -23.36 -8.53 -4.17
N GLY A 375 -23.16 -8.87 -5.44
CA GLY A 375 -23.49 -10.18 -6.00
C GLY A 375 -22.74 -11.34 -5.34
N ALA A 376 -21.57 -11.09 -4.75
CA ALA A 376 -20.78 -12.07 -4.00
C ALA A 376 -21.05 -12.07 -2.48
N GLY A 377 -22.02 -11.28 -1.99
CA GLY A 377 -22.32 -11.15 -0.56
C GLY A 377 -21.24 -10.41 0.23
N LEU A 378 -20.51 -9.50 -0.43
CA LEU A 378 -19.53 -8.58 0.17
C LEU A 378 -20.15 -7.18 0.33
N ASP A 379 -21.34 -7.12 0.94
CA ASP A 379 -22.19 -5.91 0.99
C ASP A 379 -21.49 -4.70 1.64
N GLU A 380 -20.66 -4.94 2.66
CA GLU A 380 -19.89 -3.86 3.29
C GLU A 380 -18.85 -3.26 2.35
N MET A 381 -18.27 -4.06 1.46
CA MET A 381 -17.30 -3.58 0.48
C MET A 381 -18.01 -2.91 -0.69
N ALA A 382 -19.13 -3.46 -1.14
CA ALA A 382 -20.00 -2.83 -2.12
C ALA A 382 -20.40 -1.41 -1.67
N SER A 383 -20.88 -1.29 -0.44
CA SER A 383 -21.26 0.00 0.16
C SER A 383 -20.09 0.96 0.27
N PHE A 384 -18.89 0.46 0.60
CA PHE A 384 -17.69 1.27 0.70
C PHE A 384 -17.20 1.78 -0.65
N VAL A 385 -17.27 0.98 -1.71
CA VAL A 385 -16.85 1.39 -3.05
C VAL A 385 -17.87 2.33 -3.72
N ALA A 386 -19.16 2.11 -3.48
CA ALA A 386 -20.25 2.92 -4.03
C ALA A 386 -20.33 4.35 -3.48
N ARG A 387 -19.48 4.69 -2.50
CA ARG A 387 -19.44 6.04 -1.92
C ARG A 387 -19.02 7.10 -2.93
N SER A 388 -19.54 8.32 -2.71
CA SER A 388 -19.53 9.44 -3.67
C SER A 388 -18.28 10.28 -3.63
#